data_AF-A0A932W7N1-F1
#
_entry.id   AF-A0A932W7N1-F1
#
_cell.length_a   1.000
_cell.length_b   1.000
_cell.length_c   1.000
_cell.angle_alpha   90.00
_cell.angle_beta   90.00
_cell.angle_gamma   90.00
#
_symmetry.space_group_name_H-M   'P 1'
#
loop_
_entity.id
_entity.type
_entity.pdbx_description
1 polymer ?
#
loop_
_entity_poly.entity_id
_entity_poly.type
_entity_poly.pdbx_seq_one_letter_code
_entity_poly.pdbx_strand_id
1 'polypeptide(L)' 'MRFLGAFGRFWYDFVIGDDWKIAAAVVAALTLGAIALAAGLPAGAAAPLTGALVAAGFLGALWVDAR' A
#
# COMPACT_ATOMS: atom_id res chain seq x y z
N MET A 1 -8.18 21.07 -21.95
CA MET A 1 -7.74 21.08 -20.53
C MET A 1 -8.63 20.23 -19.61
N ARG A 2 -9.97 20.19 -19.80
CA ARG A 2 -10.88 19.31 -19.02
C ARG A 2 -10.51 17.81 -19.05
N PHE A 3 -10.11 17.28 -20.21
CA PHE A 3 -9.76 15.86 -20.35
C PHE A 3 -8.51 15.46 -19.56
N LEU A 4 -7.48 16.32 -19.52
CA LEU A 4 -6.28 16.06 -18.73
C LEU A 4 -6.57 16.04 -17.23
N GLY A 5 -7.40 16.97 -16.75
CA GLY A 5 -7.82 17.00 -15.35
C GLY A 5 -8.69 15.79 -14.96
N ALA A 6 -9.64 15.41 -15.82
CA ALA A 6 -10.48 14.23 -15.59
C ALA A 6 -9.66 12.94 -15.61
N PHE A 7 -8.67 12.84 -16.51
CA PHE A 7 -7.78 11.69 -16.59
C PHE A 7 -6.91 11.57 -15.34
N GLY A 8 -6.29 12.65 -14.88
CA GLY A 8 -5.48 12.63 -13.65
C GLY A 8 -6.29 12.27 -12.41
N ARG A 9 -7.49 12.84 -12.27
CA ARG A 9 -8.39 12.53 -11.15
C ARG A 9 -8.86 11.08 -11.18
N PHE A 10 -9.19 10.56 -12.37
CA PHE A 10 -9.53 9.14 -12.54
C PHE A 10 -8.42 8.22 -12.03
N TRP A 11 -7.15 8.48 -12.38
CA TRP A 11 -6.04 7.66 -11.89
C TRP A 11 -5.83 7.76 -10.39
N TYR A 12 -6.00 8.95 -9.81
CA TYR A 12 -5.96 9.12 -8.36
C TYR A 12 -7.06 8.30 -7.68
N ASP A 13 -8.30 8.44 -8.12
CA ASP A 13 -9.45 7.74 -7.54
C ASP A 13 -9.39 6.21 -7.79
N PHE A 14 -8.76 5.77 -8.88
CA PHE A 14 -8.61 4.36 -9.22
C PHE A 14 -7.48 3.68 -8.45
N VAL A 15 -6.32 4.33 -8.31
CA VAL A 15 -5.11 3.72 -7.71
C VAL A 15 -5.03 3.99 -6.22
N ILE A 16 -5.29 5.22 -5.80
CA ILE A 16 -5.17 5.65 -4.40
C ILE A 16 -6.53 5.51 -3.71
N GLY A 17 -7.60 5.91 -4.41
CA GLY A 17 -8.95 5.87 -3.90
C GLY A 17 -9.25 7.00 -2.91
N ASP A 18 -10.29 6.76 -2.11
CA ASP A 18 -10.79 7.63 -1.04
C ASP A 18 -9.72 7.87 0.04
N ASP A 19 -9.09 6.80 0.53
CA ASP A 19 -8.12 6.88 1.62
C ASP A 19 -6.68 6.61 1.15
N TRP A 20 -5.89 7.69 1.09
CA TRP A 20 -4.48 7.64 0.75
C TRP A 20 -3.61 6.87 1.76
N LYS A 21 -4.04 6.73 3.02
CA LYS A 21 -3.26 6.03 4.06
C LYS A 21 -3.18 4.54 3.76
N ILE A 22 -4.24 3.94 3.20
CA ILE A 22 -4.22 2.54 2.77
C ILE A 22 -3.22 2.36 1.63
N ALA A 23 -3.25 3.23 0.62
CA ALA A 23 -2.28 3.19 -0.48
C ALA A 23 -0.84 3.35 0.04
N ALA A 24 -0.59 4.30 0.95
CA ALA A 24 0.72 4.49 1.56
C ALA A 24 1.18 3.26 2.36
N ALA A 25 0.29 2.63 3.12
CA ALA A 25 0.57 1.42 3.88
C ALA A 25 0.95 0.23 2.96
N VAL A 26 0.24 0.06 1.85
CA VAL A 26 0.56 -0.97 0.85
C VAL A 26 1.94 -0.74 0.24
N VAL A 27 2.23 0.50 -0.19
CA VAL A 27 3.54 0.85 -0.76
C VAL A 27 4.66 0.61 0.27
N ALA A 28 4.45 0.99 1.52
CA ALA A 28 5.42 0.75 2.59
C ALA A 28 5.65 -0.75 2.82
N ALA A 29 4.59 -1.55 2.92
CA ALA A 29 4.68 -3.00 3.11
C ALA A 29 5.42 -3.69 1.97
N LEU A 30 5.10 -3.36 0.72
CA LEU A 30 5.78 -3.91 -0.46
C LEU A 30 7.25 -3.49 -0.53
N THR A 31 7.56 -2.23 -0.17
CA THR A 31 8.95 -1.74 -0.12
C THR A 31 9.76 -2.52 0.92
N LEU A 32 9.20 -2.73 2.11
CA LEU A 32 9.83 -3.54 3.16
C LEU A 32 10.00 -5.00 2.73
N GLY A 33 9.01 -5.58 2.04
CA GLY A 33 9.11 -6.92 1.46
C GLY A 33 10.23 -7.04 0.42
N ALA A 34 10.34 -6.05 -0.47
CA ALA A 34 11.40 -6.00 -1.47
C ALA A 34 12.78 -5.86 -0.81
N ILE A 35 12.91 -5.01 0.21
CA ILE A 35 14.15 -4.89 1.01
C ILE A 35 14.49 -6.21 1.69
N ALA A 36 13.49 -6.91 2.26
CA ALA A 36 13.72 -8.20 2.91
C ALA A 36 14.27 -9.25 1.93
N LEU A 37 13.69 -9.34 0.74
CA LEU A 37 14.21 -10.22 -0.33
C LEU A 37 15.62 -9.81 -0.76
N ALA A 38 15.87 -8.52 -0.95
CA ALA A 38 17.19 -8.00 -1.31
C ALA A 38 18.25 -8.25 -0.20
N ALA A 39 17.83 -8.31 1.06
CA ALA A 39 18.66 -8.66 2.20
C ALA A 39 18.89 -10.17 2.36
N GLY A 40 18.36 -11.00 1.46
CA GLY A 40 18.57 -12.46 1.45
C GLY A 40 17.55 -13.25 2.25
N LEU A 41 16.44 -12.64 2.68
CA LEU A 41 15.36 -13.37 3.35
C LEU A 41 14.72 -14.34 2.35
N PRO A 42 14.54 -15.63 2.69
CA PRO A 42 13.96 -16.59 1.77
C PRO A 42 12.53 -16.20 1.40
N ALA A 43 12.15 -16.38 0.14
CA ALA A 43 10.83 -16.00 -0.37
C ALA A 43 9.67 -16.61 0.43
N GLY A 44 9.85 -17.85 0.93
CA GLY A 44 8.87 -18.52 1.79
C GLY A 44 8.60 -17.81 3.13
N ALA A 45 9.56 -17.03 3.64
CA ALA A 45 9.39 -16.20 4.83
C ALA A 45 9.00 -14.75 4.47
N ALA A 46 9.60 -14.19 3.41
CA ALA A 46 9.34 -12.81 3.00
C ALA A 46 7.90 -12.59 2.52
N ALA A 47 7.30 -13.56 1.80
CA ALA A 47 5.93 -13.45 1.31
C ALA A 47 4.88 -13.33 2.44
N PRO A 48 4.82 -14.25 3.43
CA PRO A 48 3.86 -14.11 4.52
C PRO A 48 4.14 -12.89 5.42
N LEU A 49 5.41 -12.51 5.62
CA LEU A 49 5.75 -11.27 6.33
C LEU A 49 5.20 -10.03 5.61
N THR A 50 5.38 -9.95 4.30
CA THR A 50 4.87 -8.83 3.50
C THR A 50 3.34 -8.79 3.55
N GLY A 51 2.67 -9.93 3.43
CA GLY A 51 1.22 -10.03 3.58
C GLY A 51 0.73 -9.58 4.96
N ALA A 52 1.43 -9.97 6.03
CA ALA A 52 1.13 -9.53 7.39
C ALA A 52 1.32 -8.02 7.56
N LEU A 53 2.34 -7.43 6.95
CA LEU A 53 2.57 -5.98 6.97
C LEU A 53 1.46 -5.22 6.23
N VAL A 54 0.99 -5.74 5.09
CA VAL A 54 -0.16 -5.16 4.37
C VAL A 54 -1.40 -5.21 5.25
N ALA A 55 -1.70 -6.36 5.87
CA ALA A 55 -2.85 -6.50 6.75
C ALA A 55 -2.76 -5.57 7.98
N ALA A 56 -1.60 -5.49 8.62
CA ALA A 56 -1.37 -4.60 9.76
C ALA A 56 -1.53 -3.13 9.37
N GLY A 57 -0.99 -2.73 8.21
CA GLY A 57 -1.13 -1.38 7.69
C GLY A 57 -2.59 -1.01 7.39
N PHE A 58 -3.36 -1.92 6.78
CA PHE A 58 -4.78 -1.75 6.54
C PHE A 58 -5.58 -1.60 7.85
N LEU A 59 -5.37 -2.51 8.81
CA LEU A 59 -6.03 -2.45 10.12
C LEU A 59 -5.64 -1.17 10.89
N GLY A 60 -4.40 -0.73 10.78
CA GLY A 60 -3.92 0.53 11.34
C GLY A 60 -4.61 1.75 10.71
N ALA A 61 -4.75 1.77 9.38
CA ALA A 61 -5.45 2.84 8.68
C ALA A 61 -6.92 2.93 9.11
N LEU A 62 -7.60 1.78 9.20
CA LEU A 62 -8.97 1.69 9.70
C LEU A 62 -9.09 2.18 11.15
N TRP A 63 -8.15 1.80 12.01
CA TRP A 63 -8.17 2.24 13.41
C TRP A 63 -7.97 3.75 13.54
N VAL A 64 -7.13 4.35 12.71
CA VAL A 64 -6.92 5.80 12.67
C VAL A 64 -8.17 6.53 12.20
N ASP A 65 -8.93 5.99 11.23
CA ASP A 65 -10.18 6.63 10.76
C ASP A 65 -11.37 6.38 11.67
N ALA A 66 -11.39 5.25 12.38
CA ALA A 66 -12.49 4.93 13.29
C ALA A 66 -12.44 5.73 14.60
N ARG A 67 -11.38 6.51 14.83
CA ARG A 67 -11.15 7.32 16.04
C ARG A 67 -11.45 8.79 15.80
#